data_AF-A0A7V9RBK4-F1
#
_entry.id   AF-A0A7V9RBK4-F1
#
_cell.length_a   1.000
_cell.length_b   1.000
_cell.length_c   1.000
_cell.angle_alpha   90.00
_cell.angle_beta   90.00
_cell.angle_gamma   90.00
#
_symmetry.space_group_name_H-M   'P 1'
#
loop_
_entity.id
_entity.type
_entity.pdbx_description
1 polymer ?
#
loop_
_entity_poly.entity_id
_entity_poly.type
_entity_poly.pdbx_seq_one_letter_code
_entity_poly.pdbx_strand_id
1 'polypeptide(L)'
;MDNQQTTAASARSSREIPVDKPRWAFSKGFLVGLAIEVPAVSFSVWVAAQAGIGDPEIGFLRMMWLTAIFAGIAALFTAGGIGRLAASVTVERGRTRAIYQAARAHAIAGAGLTLIATIPHGGLPVDPRSWLLLGAIGLVPGAACGAVIGFVCSTVSPVGLADVWSLTVSRPSGALRQLLDPRDLVKLGNALRSRTSGFFEGIFDPAPRPPAPKPGEPPPPATDDKKRDNGADGA
;
A
#
# COMPACT_ATOMS: atom_id res chain seq x y z
N MET A 1 -2.95 54.81 42.23
CA MET A 1 -1.66 54.11 42.25
C MET A 1 -1.91 52.65 41.91
N ASP A 2 -1.24 52.22 40.85
CA ASP A 2 -0.81 50.85 40.54
C ASP A 2 -1.86 49.78 40.21
N ASN A 3 -2.10 49.58 38.90
CA ASN A 3 -2.42 48.27 38.31
C ASN A 3 -2.39 48.27 36.76
N GLN A 4 -1.23 48.58 36.15
CA GLN A 4 -1.06 48.49 34.68
C GLN A 4 0.12 47.60 34.24
N GLN A 5 0.61 46.71 35.10
CA GLN A 5 1.88 46.02 34.84
C GLN A 5 1.77 44.50 34.99
N THR A 6 0.88 43.85 34.21
CA THR A 6 0.83 42.37 34.15
C THR A 6 0.40 41.77 32.80
N THR A 7 0.38 42.54 31.70
CA THR A 7 0.02 42.03 30.36
C THR A 7 1.17 42.01 29.36
N ALA A 8 2.43 42.13 29.79
CA ALA A 8 3.59 42.20 28.90
C ALA A 8 4.48 40.94 28.86
N ALA A 9 4.06 39.81 29.44
CA ALA A 9 4.93 38.62 29.56
C ALA A 9 4.49 37.38 28.74
N SER A 10 3.40 37.44 27.97
CA SER A 10 2.92 36.29 27.17
C SER A 10 3.02 36.47 25.65
N ALA A 11 3.80 37.45 25.19
CA ALA A 11 4.21 37.57 23.79
C ALA A 11 5.58 36.91 23.59
N ARG A 12 5.73 35.65 24.04
CA ARG A 12 6.79 34.78 23.50
C ARG A 12 6.38 34.49 22.07
N SER A 13 6.84 35.38 21.19
CA SER A 13 7.12 35.09 19.79
C SER A 13 7.92 33.80 19.76
N SER A 14 7.21 32.69 19.61
CA SER A 14 7.73 31.50 18.98
C SER A 14 8.13 31.97 17.59
N ARG A 15 9.38 32.43 17.45
CA ARG A 15 10.06 32.39 16.17
C ARG A 15 9.98 30.92 15.75
N GLU A 16 8.97 30.61 14.92
CA GLU A 16 9.00 29.45 14.06
C GLU A 16 10.30 29.61 13.27
N ILE A 17 11.38 29.01 13.78
CA ILE A 17 12.55 28.74 12.97
C ILE A 17 11.96 27.92 11.83
N PRO A 18 12.01 28.39 10.57
CA PRO A 18 11.46 27.64 9.46
C PRO A 18 12.18 26.30 9.42
N VAL A 19 11.52 25.26 9.93
CA VAL A 19 12.10 23.93 9.93
C VAL A 19 12.01 23.45 8.51
N ASP A 20 13.14 23.50 7.83
CA ASP A 20 13.27 23.07 6.46
C ASP A 20 12.71 21.65 6.33
N LYS A 21 11.65 21.50 5.53
CA LYS A 21 10.93 20.24 5.41
C LYS A 21 11.92 19.21 4.84
N PRO A 22 12.18 18.08 5.50
CA PRO A 22 13.23 17.15 5.07
C PRO A 22 12.85 16.50 3.73
N ARG A 23 13.36 17.07 2.62
CA ARG A 23 13.04 16.67 1.24
C ARG A 23 13.42 15.21 0.94
N TRP A 24 14.35 14.66 1.72
CA TRP A 24 14.88 13.31 1.57
C TRP A 24 14.12 12.23 2.37
N ALA A 25 13.16 12.60 3.21
CA ALA A 25 12.42 11.65 4.04
C ALA A 25 11.61 10.65 3.19
N PHE A 26 11.05 11.10 2.06
CA PHE A 26 10.36 10.23 1.12
C PHE A 26 11.30 9.18 0.52
N SER A 27 12.44 9.62 -0.03
CA SER A 27 13.40 8.74 -0.69
C SER A 27 14.00 7.71 0.29
N LYS A 28 14.27 8.10 1.54
CA LYS A 28 14.69 7.16 2.59
C LYS A 28 13.61 6.11 2.88
N GLY A 29 12.37 6.54 3.09
CA GLY A 29 11.25 5.62 3.33
C GLY A 29 11.03 4.67 2.16
N PHE A 30 11.10 5.17 0.93
CA PHE A 30 10.98 4.37 -0.29
C PHE A 30 12.05 3.28 -0.38
N LEU A 31 13.32 3.61 -0.10
CA LEU A 31 14.42 2.64 -0.19
C LEU A 31 14.41 1.61 0.92
N VAL A 32 14.10 2.03 2.15
CA VAL A 32 13.88 1.09 3.25
C VAL A 32 12.72 0.17 2.90
N GLY A 33 11.62 0.73 2.38
CA GLY A 33 10.46 -0.03 1.94
C GLY A 33 10.79 -1.04 0.85
N LEU A 34 11.63 -0.68 -0.12
CA LEU A 34 12.08 -1.60 -1.17
C LEU A 34 12.77 -2.85 -0.61
N ALA A 35 13.57 -2.68 0.44
CA ALA A 35 14.29 -3.78 1.06
C ALA A 35 13.40 -4.69 1.92
N ILE A 36 12.38 -4.14 2.61
CA ILE A 36 11.64 -4.87 3.65
C ILE A 36 10.19 -5.20 3.30
N GLU A 37 9.50 -4.38 2.50
CA GLU A 37 8.05 -4.54 2.25
C GLU A 37 7.73 -5.80 1.47
N VAL A 38 8.43 -6.01 0.34
CA VAL A 38 8.13 -7.15 -0.54
C VAL A 38 8.31 -8.48 0.21
N PRO A 39 9.43 -8.73 0.92
CA PRO A 39 9.56 -9.93 1.75
C PRO A 39 8.50 -10.03 2.85
N ALA A 40 8.19 -8.93 3.54
CA ALA A 40 7.23 -8.94 4.65
C ALA A 40 5.79 -9.24 4.18
N VAL A 41 5.34 -8.62 3.08
CA VAL A 41 4.02 -8.89 2.50
C VAL A 41 3.97 -10.32 1.95
N SER A 42 5.03 -10.79 1.28
CA SER A 42 5.10 -12.17 0.78
C SER A 42 5.04 -13.20 1.91
N PHE A 43 5.72 -12.92 3.01
CA PHE A 43 5.64 -13.74 4.22
C PHE A 43 4.23 -13.75 4.81
N SER A 44 3.54 -12.60 4.80
CA SER A 44 2.15 -12.48 5.26
C SER A 44 1.21 -13.36 4.43
N VAL A 45 1.33 -13.30 3.10
CA VAL A 45 0.56 -14.15 2.17
C VAL A 45 0.88 -15.62 2.38
N TRP A 46 2.15 -15.97 2.58
CA TRP A 46 2.56 -17.35 2.87
C TRP A 46 1.96 -17.86 4.18
N VAL A 47 1.99 -17.07 5.27
CA VAL A 47 1.35 -17.41 6.53
C VAL A 47 -0.16 -17.57 6.36
N ALA A 48 -0.80 -16.70 5.57
CA ALA A 48 -2.23 -16.83 5.25
C ALA A 48 -2.53 -18.15 4.52
N ALA A 49 -1.69 -18.55 3.55
CA ALA A 49 -1.83 -19.83 2.86
C ALA A 49 -1.67 -21.02 3.81
N GLN A 50 -0.71 -20.97 4.75
CA GLN A 50 -0.56 -22.00 5.78
C GLN A 50 -1.75 -22.04 6.75
N ALA A 51 -2.45 -20.93 6.95
CA ALA A 51 -3.69 -20.86 7.71
C ALA A 51 -4.93 -21.30 6.93
N GLY A 52 -4.77 -21.84 5.71
CA GLY A 52 -5.87 -22.28 4.85
C GLY A 52 -6.52 -21.18 4.02
N ILE A 53 -5.95 -19.97 4.00
CA ILE A 53 -6.40 -18.86 3.15
C ILE A 53 -5.51 -18.80 1.91
N GLY A 54 -5.90 -19.51 0.87
CA GLY A 54 -5.17 -19.61 -0.40
C GLY A 54 -4.65 -21.02 -0.67
N ASP A 55 -3.81 -21.14 -1.71
CA ASP A 55 -3.22 -22.41 -2.14
C ASP A 55 -1.83 -22.61 -1.50
N PRO A 56 -1.65 -23.59 -0.60
CA PRO A 56 -0.37 -23.87 0.05
C PRO A 56 0.66 -24.52 -0.88
N GLU A 57 0.26 -25.03 -2.06
CA GLU A 57 1.18 -25.66 -3.02
C GLU A 57 2.00 -24.62 -3.81
N ILE A 58 1.61 -23.35 -3.77
CA ILE A 58 2.37 -22.29 -4.43
C ILE A 58 3.68 -22.06 -3.67
N GLY A 59 4.81 -22.37 -4.32
CA GLY A 59 6.13 -22.11 -3.75
C GLY A 59 6.34 -20.63 -3.38
N PHE A 60 7.00 -20.38 -2.24
CA PHE A 60 7.25 -19.04 -1.68
C PHE A 60 7.86 -18.06 -2.69
N LEU A 61 8.79 -18.53 -3.53
CA LEU A 61 9.44 -17.69 -4.54
C LEU A 61 8.44 -17.13 -5.58
N ARG A 62 7.46 -17.95 -5.97
CA ARG A 62 6.38 -17.54 -6.89
C ARG A 62 5.41 -16.57 -6.19
N MET A 63 5.11 -16.79 -4.91
CA MET A 63 4.34 -15.84 -4.10
C MET A 63 5.03 -14.47 -4.03
N MET A 64 6.34 -14.47 -3.80
CA MET A 64 7.12 -13.25 -3.72
C MET A 64 7.10 -12.47 -5.04
N TRP A 65 7.25 -13.16 -6.17
CA TRP A 65 7.14 -12.55 -7.50
C TRP A 65 5.78 -11.92 -7.77
N LEU A 66 4.69 -12.66 -7.50
CA LEU A 66 3.33 -12.16 -7.71
C LEU A 66 3.03 -10.97 -6.80
N THR A 67 3.46 -11.05 -5.53
CA THR A 67 3.35 -9.94 -4.56
C THR A 67 4.09 -8.70 -5.04
N ALA A 68 5.32 -8.86 -5.54
CA ALA A 68 6.11 -7.74 -6.06
C ALA A 68 5.42 -7.05 -7.25
N ILE A 69 4.80 -7.81 -8.14
CA ILE A 69 4.11 -7.27 -9.33
C ILE A 69 2.82 -6.53 -8.94
N PHE A 70 2.00 -7.13 -8.07
CA PHE A 70 0.66 -6.62 -7.76
C PHE A 70 0.65 -5.56 -6.65
N ALA A 71 1.44 -5.77 -5.60
CA ALA A 71 1.46 -4.90 -4.42
C ALA A 71 2.74 -4.05 -4.31
N GLY A 72 3.79 -4.37 -5.07
CA GLY A 72 5.11 -3.74 -4.91
C GLY A 72 5.09 -2.22 -5.07
N ILE A 73 4.52 -1.70 -6.16
CA ILE A 73 4.47 -0.24 -6.37
C ILE A 73 3.69 0.45 -5.24
N ALA A 74 2.51 -0.07 -4.89
CA ALA A 74 1.71 0.48 -3.80
C ALA A 74 2.46 0.45 -2.47
N ALA A 75 3.18 -0.63 -2.16
CA ALA A 75 3.99 -0.77 -0.96
C ALA A 75 5.12 0.27 -0.91
N LEU A 76 5.82 0.50 -2.03
CA LEU A 76 6.90 1.48 -2.12
C LEU A 76 6.41 2.91 -1.89
N PHE A 77 5.30 3.30 -2.51
CA PHE A 77 4.69 4.61 -2.30
C PHE A 77 4.18 4.79 -0.87
N THR A 78 3.60 3.73 -0.29
CA THR A 78 3.19 3.70 1.12
C THR A 78 4.40 3.96 2.02
N ALA A 79 5.48 3.21 1.85
CA ALA A 79 6.70 3.36 2.65
C ALA A 79 7.32 4.75 2.51
N GLY A 80 7.35 5.33 1.30
CA GLY A 80 7.80 6.71 1.08
C GLY A 80 6.91 7.74 1.79
N GLY A 81 5.59 7.57 1.73
CA GLY A 81 4.63 8.42 2.44
C GLY A 81 4.79 8.35 3.96
N ILE A 82 4.97 7.15 4.50
CA ILE A 82 5.22 6.90 5.92
C ILE A 82 6.55 7.49 6.37
N GLY A 83 7.59 7.42 5.53
CA GLY A 83 8.86 8.10 5.79
C GLY A 83 8.71 9.62 5.93
N ARG A 84 7.90 10.26 5.08
CA ARG A 84 7.56 11.69 5.21
C ARG A 84 6.80 11.99 6.49
N LEU A 85 5.81 11.17 6.83
CA LEU A 85 5.02 11.30 8.06
C LEU A 85 5.92 11.18 9.31
N ALA A 86 6.79 10.17 9.35
CA ALA A 86 7.71 9.98 10.47
C ALA A 86 8.63 11.19 10.65
N ALA A 87 9.16 11.73 9.55
CA ALA A 87 10.04 12.89 9.60
C ALA A 87 9.30 14.15 10.10
N SER A 88 8.07 14.42 9.67
CA SER A 88 7.30 15.57 10.17
C SER A 88 6.95 15.44 11.65
N VAL A 89 6.52 14.24 12.08
CA VAL A 89 6.19 13.98 13.49
C VAL A 89 7.43 14.05 14.38
N THR A 90 8.61 13.69 13.85
CA THR A 90 9.87 13.77 14.60
C THR A 90 10.19 15.21 14.98
N VAL A 91 9.98 16.16 14.07
CA VAL A 91 10.19 17.60 14.33
C VAL A 91 9.23 18.12 15.39
N GLU A 92 7.94 17.76 15.31
CA GLU A 92 6.90 18.31 16.20
C GLU A 92 6.85 17.64 17.58
N ARG A 93 7.05 16.33 17.62
CA ARG A 93 6.67 15.47 18.76
C ARG A 93 7.77 14.52 19.22
N GLY A 94 8.94 14.57 18.56
CA GLY A 94 10.08 13.73 18.88
C GLY A 94 10.01 12.32 18.29
N ARG A 95 11.15 11.62 18.41
CA ARG A 95 11.42 10.34 17.75
C ARG A 95 10.46 9.22 18.13
N THR A 96 10.19 9.01 19.41
CA THR A 96 9.36 7.90 19.88
C THR A 96 7.93 7.98 19.35
N ARG A 97 7.36 9.21 19.29
CA ARG A 97 6.03 9.43 18.74
C ARG A 97 6.00 9.26 17.22
N ALA A 98 7.07 9.62 16.51
CA ALA A 98 7.19 9.37 15.09
C ALA A 98 7.19 7.89 14.75
N ILE A 99 7.96 7.07 15.49
CA ILE A 99 7.99 5.61 15.31
C ILE A 99 6.60 5.02 15.56
N TYR A 100 5.94 5.41 16.64
CA TYR A 100 4.60 4.91 16.96
C TYR A 100 3.55 5.29 15.90
N GLN A 101 3.56 6.53 15.40
CA GLN A 101 2.63 6.96 14.35
C GLN A 101 2.92 6.25 13.02
N ALA A 102 4.19 6.09 12.66
CA ALA A 102 4.58 5.33 11.46
C ALA A 102 4.13 3.87 11.56
N ALA A 103 4.36 3.21 12.70
CA ALA A 103 3.92 1.84 12.94
C ALA A 103 2.39 1.69 12.80
N ARG A 104 1.60 2.60 13.40
CA ARG A 104 0.14 2.54 13.30
C ARG A 104 -0.38 2.77 11.88
N ALA A 105 0.15 3.78 11.20
CA ALA A 105 -0.27 4.09 9.84
C ALA A 105 0.11 2.95 8.87
N HIS A 106 1.31 2.39 9.03
CA HIS A 106 1.77 1.28 8.21
C HIS A 106 1.12 -0.06 8.55
N ALA A 107 0.66 -0.27 9.79
CA ALA A 107 -0.15 -1.44 10.12
C ALA A 107 -1.41 -1.50 9.25
N ILE A 108 -2.18 -0.41 9.21
CA ILE A 108 -3.41 -0.31 8.40
C ILE A 108 -3.09 -0.51 6.92
N ALA A 109 -2.02 0.13 6.43
CA ALA A 109 -1.60 -0.05 5.05
C ALA A 109 -1.15 -1.50 4.77
N GLY A 110 -0.44 -2.15 5.69
CA GLY A 110 0.00 -3.54 5.61
C GLY A 110 -1.15 -4.52 5.50
N ALA A 111 -2.26 -4.30 6.22
CA ALA A 111 -3.48 -5.06 6.05
C ALA A 111 -4.04 -4.95 4.62
N GLY A 112 -4.11 -3.73 4.07
CA GLY A 112 -4.54 -3.48 2.69
C GLY A 112 -3.59 -4.08 1.64
N LEU A 113 -2.28 -3.96 1.84
CA LEU A 113 -1.25 -4.51 0.96
C LEU A 113 -1.31 -6.04 0.93
N THR A 114 -1.52 -6.67 2.08
CA THR A 114 -1.68 -8.13 2.18
C THR A 114 -2.92 -8.58 1.41
N LEU A 115 -4.04 -7.86 1.56
CA LEU A 115 -5.27 -8.13 0.81
C LEU A 115 -5.03 -8.04 -0.70
N ILE A 116 -4.41 -6.96 -1.18
CA ILE A 116 -4.06 -6.80 -2.62
C ILE A 116 -3.14 -7.94 -3.09
N ALA A 117 -2.14 -8.29 -2.29
CA ALA A 117 -1.18 -9.33 -2.63
C ALA A 117 -1.82 -10.73 -2.70
N THR A 118 -2.92 -10.99 -1.98
CA THR A 118 -3.63 -12.27 -2.06
C THR A 118 -4.45 -12.48 -3.33
N ILE A 119 -4.87 -11.42 -4.02
CA ILE A 119 -5.70 -11.49 -5.24
C ILE A 119 -5.13 -12.44 -6.31
N PRO A 120 -3.85 -12.32 -6.72
CA PRO A 120 -3.29 -13.19 -7.75
C PRO A 120 -3.19 -14.67 -7.35
N HIS A 121 -3.43 -15.02 -6.08
CA HIS A 121 -3.38 -16.39 -5.58
C HIS A 121 -4.73 -17.13 -5.66
N GLY A 122 -5.81 -16.45 -6.09
CA GLY A 122 -7.07 -17.11 -6.46
C GLY A 122 -7.88 -17.72 -5.32
N GLY A 123 -7.55 -17.45 -4.05
CA GLY A 123 -8.21 -18.00 -2.87
C GLY A 123 -8.72 -16.92 -1.91
N LEU A 124 -9.67 -16.09 -2.37
CA LEU A 124 -10.30 -15.12 -1.48
C LEU A 124 -11.20 -15.83 -0.46
N PRO A 125 -11.16 -15.43 0.82
CA PRO A 125 -11.97 -16.07 1.84
C PRO A 125 -13.47 -15.90 1.57
N VAL A 126 -14.22 -17.01 1.68
CA VAL A 126 -15.69 -17.00 1.61
C VAL A 126 -16.29 -16.53 2.94
N ASP A 127 -15.65 -16.89 4.05
CA ASP A 127 -16.13 -16.56 5.39
C ASP A 127 -15.67 -15.17 5.88
N PRO A 128 -16.55 -14.36 6.49
CA PRO A 128 -16.19 -13.04 7.03
C PRO A 128 -15.06 -13.08 8.07
N ARG A 129 -14.95 -14.16 8.85
CA ARG A 129 -13.89 -14.32 9.87
C ARG A 129 -12.50 -14.43 9.23
N SER A 130 -12.41 -15.07 8.08
CA SER A 130 -11.15 -15.25 7.36
C SER A 130 -10.67 -13.94 6.72
N TRP A 131 -11.59 -13.01 6.39
CA TRP A 131 -11.22 -11.63 6.03
C TRP A 131 -10.58 -10.88 7.19
N LEU A 132 -11.12 -11.02 8.41
CA LEU A 132 -10.51 -10.42 9.61
C LEU A 132 -9.13 -11.03 9.91
N LEU A 133 -9.00 -12.36 9.76
CA LEU A 133 -7.73 -13.05 9.95
C LEU A 133 -6.69 -12.58 8.91
N LEU A 134 -7.08 -12.46 7.64
CA LEU A 134 -6.21 -11.96 6.58
C LEU A 134 -5.72 -10.53 6.87
N GLY A 135 -6.63 -9.65 7.31
CA GLY A 135 -6.26 -8.31 7.76
C GLY A 135 -5.32 -8.31 8.96
N ALA A 136 -5.58 -9.17 9.95
CA ALA A 136 -4.73 -9.30 11.14
C ALA A 136 -3.31 -9.80 10.81
N ILE A 137 -3.19 -10.74 9.87
CA ILE A 137 -1.90 -11.25 9.38
C ILE A 137 -1.09 -10.12 8.73
N GLY A 138 -1.73 -9.18 8.04
CA GLY A 138 -1.06 -8.01 7.45
C GLY A 138 -0.74 -6.88 8.44
N LEU A 139 -1.55 -6.72 9.50
CA LEU A 139 -1.38 -5.66 10.51
C LEU A 139 -0.04 -5.77 11.25
N VAL A 140 0.34 -6.97 11.68
CA VAL A 140 1.56 -7.22 12.48
C VAL A 140 2.85 -6.89 11.72
N PRO A 141 3.13 -7.49 10.54
CA PRO A 141 4.30 -7.17 9.73
C PRO A 141 4.24 -5.72 9.24
N GLY A 142 3.05 -5.18 8.93
CA GLY A 142 2.88 -3.77 8.62
C GLY A 142 3.34 -2.85 9.76
N ALA A 143 2.94 -3.14 11.00
CA ALA A 143 3.38 -2.38 12.16
C ALA A 143 4.91 -2.45 12.36
N ALA A 144 5.49 -3.64 12.18
CA ALA A 144 6.93 -3.85 12.27
C ALA A 144 7.70 -3.07 11.20
N CYS A 145 7.27 -3.14 9.94
CA CYS A 145 7.84 -2.38 8.83
C CYS A 145 7.73 -0.86 9.06
N GLY A 146 6.55 -0.38 9.49
CA GLY A 146 6.35 1.02 9.84
C GLY A 146 7.23 1.49 10.99
N ALA A 147 7.48 0.66 12.00
CA ALA A 147 8.39 0.97 13.09
C ALA A 147 9.84 1.10 12.60
N VAL A 148 10.29 0.20 11.72
CA VAL A 148 11.63 0.27 11.10
C VAL A 148 11.77 1.51 10.23
N ILE A 149 10.81 1.78 9.34
CA ILE A 149 10.79 2.98 8.49
C ILE A 149 10.79 4.24 9.36
N GLY A 150 9.94 4.29 10.39
CA GLY A 150 9.89 5.40 11.33
C GLY A 150 11.20 5.60 12.07
N PHE A 151 11.83 4.52 12.53
CA PHE A 151 13.13 4.57 13.20
C PHE A 151 14.22 5.14 12.29
N VAL A 152 14.31 4.66 11.04
CA VAL A 152 15.32 5.12 10.05
C VAL A 152 15.04 6.55 9.56
N CYS A 153 13.78 6.91 9.34
CA CYS A 153 13.42 8.24 8.85
C CYS A 153 13.43 9.31 9.96
N SER A 154 13.38 8.90 11.23
CA SER A 154 13.51 9.81 12.38
C SER A 154 14.95 10.23 12.69
N THR A 155 15.97 9.58 12.10
CA THR A 155 17.36 9.97 12.33
C THR A 155 17.76 11.10 11.39
N VAL A 156 18.33 12.15 11.98
CA VAL A 156 18.89 13.32 11.28
C VAL A 156 20.12 12.99 10.42
N SER A 157 20.72 11.80 10.56
CA SER A 157 21.85 11.43 9.73
C SER A 157 21.42 11.35 8.26
N PRO A 158 22.12 12.02 7.32
CA PRO A 158 22.05 11.65 5.92
C PRO A 158 22.72 10.28 5.82
N VAL A 159 22.00 9.21 6.11
CA VAL A 159 22.43 7.86 5.73
C VAL A 159 22.68 7.94 4.24
N GLY A 160 23.96 7.82 3.86
CA GLY A 160 24.35 7.81 2.47
C GLY A 160 23.54 6.70 1.82
N LEU A 161 22.91 7.00 0.69
CA LEU A 161 22.28 5.98 -0.15
C LEU A 161 23.21 4.78 -0.35
N ALA A 162 24.52 5.04 -0.40
CA ALA A 162 25.60 4.06 -0.46
C ALA A 162 25.65 3.07 0.72
N ASP A 163 25.32 3.46 1.96
CA ASP A 163 25.35 2.55 3.12
C ASP A 163 24.13 1.62 3.17
N VAL A 164 22.96 2.14 2.79
CA VAL A 164 21.75 1.31 2.66
C VAL A 164 21.88 0.39 1.46
N TRP A 165 22.40 0.92 0.34
CA TRP A 165 22.67 0.13 -0.85
C TRP A 165 23.76 -0.91 -0.61
N SER A 166 24.82 -0.61 0.16
CA SER A 166 25.83 -1.61 0.50
C SER A 166 25.24 -2.72 1.39
N LEU A 167 24.37 -2.40 2.35
CA LEU A 167 23.69 -3.43 3.14
C LEU A 167 22.74 -4.30 2.31
N THR A 168 22.08 -3.72 1.31
CA THR A 168 21.08 -4.42 0.48
C THR A 168 21.71 -5.15 -0.72
N VAL A 169 22.80 -4.60 -1.28
CA VAL A 169 23.43 -5.06 -2.54
C VAL A 169 24.76 -5.75 -2.33
N SER A 170 25.41 -5.67 -1.17
CA SER A 170 26.67 -6.42 -0.95
C SER A 170 26.44 -7.91 -0.66
N ARG A 171 25.17 -8.36 -0.54
CA ARG A 171 24.81 -9.78 -0.44
C ARG A 171 23.66 -10.18 -1.36
N PRO A 172 23.75 -10.00 -2.69
CA PRO A 172 22.82 -10.67 -3.58
C PRO A 172 23.37 -12.10 -3.75
N SER A 173 22.78 -13.06 -3.03
CA SER A 173 22.92 -14.47 -3.43
C SER A 173 22.61 -14.55 -4.92
N GLY A 174 23.46 -15.20 -5.73
CA GLY A 174 23.47 -15.12 -7.20
C GLY A 174 22.12 -15.24 -7.92
N ALA A 175 21.10 -15.81 -7.26
CA ALA A 175 19.71 -15.82 -7.68
C ALA A 175 19.12 -14.41 -7.95
N LEU A 176 19.40 -13.39 -7.14
CA LEU A 176 18.85 -12.03 -7.34
C LEU A 176 19.43 -11.32 -8.57
N ARG A 177 20.67 -11.64 -8.96
CA ARG A 177 21.28 -11.12 -10.19
C ARG A 177 20.69 -11.73 -11.46
N GLN A 178 20.26 -12.99 -11.41
CA GLN A 178 19.50 -13.60 -12.52
C GLN A 178 18.08 -13.04 -12.61
N LEU A 179 17.47 -12.63 -11.49
CA LEU A 179 16.11 -12.07 -11.44
C LEU A 179 16.01 -10.63 -11.97
N LEU A 180 17.12 -9.89 -12.00
CA LEU A 180 17.20 -8.48 -12.44
C LEU A 180 17.73 -8.33 -13.88
N ASP A 181 17.73 -9.39 -14.67
CA ASP A 181 18.13 -9.29 -16.08
C ASP A 181 17.10 -8.41 -16.83
N PRO A 182 17.52 -7.27 -17.43
CA PRO A 182 16.62 -6.36 -18.13
C PRO A 182 15.82 -7.05 -19.24
N ARG A 183 16.35 -8.14 -19.82
CA ARG A 183 15.64 -8.91 -20.84
C ARG A 183 14.43 -9.65 -20.28
N ASP A 184 14.52 -10.16 -19.06
CA ASP A 184 13.43 -10.90 -18.43
C ASP A 184 12.40 -9.96 -17.81
N LEU A 185 12.80 -8.76 -17.36
CA LEU A 185 11.87 -7.68 -16.99
C LEU A 185 11.04 -7.21 -18.19
N VAL A 186 11.64 -7.08 -19.38
CA VAL A 186 10.91 -6.71 -20.61
C VAL A 186 9.97 -7.82 -21.05
N LYS A 187 10.39 -9.10 -20.97
CA LYS A 187 9.52 -10.25 -21.25
C LYS A 187 8.36 -10.34 -20.25
N LEU A 188 8.63 -10.13 -18.97
CA LEU A 188 7.63 -10.11 -17.92
C LEU A 188 6.65 -8.96 -18.11
N GLY A 189 7.14 -7.76 -18.47
CA GLY A 189 6.31 -6.61 -18.81
C GLY A 189 5.42 -6.87 -20.03
N ASN A 190 5.95 -7.50 -21.07
CA ASN A 190 5.18 -7.89 -22.25
C ASN A 190 4.15 -8.99 -21.93
N ALA A 191 4.50 -9.97 -21.10
CA ALA A 191 3.59 -11.03 -20.64
C ALA A 191 2.49 -10.52 -19.70
N LEU A 192 2.81 -9.55 -18.83
CA LEU A 192 1.83 -8.84 -18.02
C LEU A 192 0.89 -8.03 -18.89
N ARG A 193 1.43 -7.27 -19.85
CA ARG A 193 0.65 -6.44 -20.77
C ARG A 193 -0.31 -7.27 -21.61
N SER A 194 0.12 -8.41 -22.13
CA SER A 194 -0.76 -9.30 -22.91
C SER A 194 -1.83 -9.96 -22.04
N ARG A 195 -1.52 -10.27 -20.79
CA ARG A 195 -2.48 -10.87 -19.86
C ARG A 195 -3.49 -9.87 -19.30
N THR A 196 -3.08 -8.61 -19.09
CA THR A 196 -3.98 -7.56 -18.60
C THR A 196 -4.83 -6.97 -19.71
N SER A 197 -4.34 -6.83 -20.94
CA SER A 197 -5.17 -6.35 -22.06
C SER A 197 -6.37 -7.26 -22.30
N GLY A 198 -6.18 -8.58 -22.29
CA GLY A 198 -7.28 -9.54 -22.44
C GLY A 198 -8.25 -9.58 -21.24
N PHE A 199 -7.81 -9.19 -20.03
CA PHE A 199 -8.68 -9.13 -18.86
C PHE A 199 -9.57 -7.87 -18.86
N PHE A 200 -9.09 -6.76 -19.43
CA PHE A 200 -9.86 -5.52 -19.52
C PHE A 200 -10.79 -5.47 -20.73
N GLU A 201 -10.45 -6.12 -21.85
CA GLU A 201 -11.35 -6.18 -23.03
C GLU A 201 -12.69 -6.86 -22.71
N GLY A 202 -12.72 -7.90 -21.87
CA GLY A 202 -13.96 -8.59 -21.49
C GLY A 202 -14.82 -7.87 -20.44
N ILE A 203 -14.27 -6.92 -19.68
CA ILE A 203 -15.00 -6.18 -18.62
C ILE A 203 -15.80 -4.99 -19.17
N PHE A 204 -15.37 -4.45 -20.32
CA PHE A 204 -16.00 -3.29 -20.95
C PHE A 204 -16.78 -3.64 -22.23
N ASP A 205 -16.75 -4.90 -22.66
CA ASP A 205 -17.63 -5.35 -23.73
C ASP A 205 -19.09 -5.30 -23.25
N PRO A 206 -19.96 -4.52 -23.90
CA PRO A 206 -21.36 -4.44 -23.53
C PRO A 206 -21.98 -5.84 -23.64
N ALA A 207 -22.74 -6.24 -22.62
CA ALA A 207 -23.38 -7.56 -22.57
C ALA A 207 -24.05 -7.89 -23.91
N PRO A 208 -23.89 -9.14 -24.43
CA PRO A 208 -24.45 -9.51 -25.72
C PRO A 208 -25.94 -9.21 -25.74
N ARG A 209 -26.39 -8.51 -26.79
CA ARG A 209 -27.80 -8.12 -26.93
C ARG A 209 -28.67 -9.38 -26.79
N PRO A 210 -29.79 -9.33 -26.04
CA PRO A 210 -30.73 -10.43 -25.98
C PRO A 210 -31.12 -10.87 -27.39
N PRO A 211 -31.27 -12.18 -27.66
CA PRO A 211 -31.78 -12.64 -28.94
C PRO A 211 -33.13 -11.96 -29.22
N ALA A 212 -33.32 -11.51 -30.45
CA ALA A 212 -34.58 -10.91 -30.87
C ALA A 212 -35.73 -11.89 -30.55
N PRO A 213 -36.85 -11.42 -29.96
CA PRO A 213 -37.97 -12.29 -29.65
C PRO A 213 -38.45 -12.98 -30.92
N LYS A 214 -38.64 -14.30 -30.82
CA LYS A 214 -39.17 -15.08 -31.93
C LYS A 214 -40.59 -14.59 -32.25
N PRO A 215 -41.01 -14.55 -33.53
CA PRO A 215 -42.38 -14.16 -33.88
C PRO A 215 -43.38 -15.08 -33.17
N GLY A 216 -44.09 -14.55 -32.16
CA GLY A 216 -45.12 -15.28 -31.40
C GLY A 216 -44.97 -15.30 -29.88
N GLU A 217 -43.85 -14.85 -29.31
CA GLU A 217 -43.73 -14.70 -27.84
C GLU A 217 -44.30 -13.36 -27.35
N PRO A 218 -45.10 -13.33 -26.27
CA PRO A 218 -45.55 -12.07 -25.68
C PRO A 218 -44.35 -11.27 -25.15
N PRO A 219 -44.35 -9.94 -25.30
CA PRO A 219 -43.24 -9.11 -24.89
C PRO A 219 -42.97 -9.26 -23.38
N PRO A 220 -41.70 -9.23 -22.93
CA PRO A 220 -41.37 -9.25 -21.52
C PRO A 220 -42.01 -8.04 -20.82
N PRO A 221 -42.42 -8.17 -19.54
CA PRO A 221 -43.06 -7.09 -18.80
C PRO A 221 -42.14 -5.87 -18.79
N ALA A 222 -42.66 -4.73 -19.23
CA ALA A 222 -41.96 -3.46 -19.18
C ALA A 222 -41.56 -3.19 -17.73
N THR A 223 -40.25 -3.15 -17.46
CA THR A 223 -39.74 -2.59 -16.21
C THR A 223 -40.14 -1.12 -16.20
N ASP A 224 -41.02 -0.77 -15.26
CA ASP A 224 -41.44 0.59 -14.96
C ASP A 224 -40.21 1.45 -14.62
N ASP A 225 -39.62 2.10 -15.63
CA ASP A 225 -38.79 3.30 -15.47
C ASP A 225 -39.70 4.47 -15.10
N LYS A 226 -40.29 4.37 -13.90
CA LYS A 226 -41.21 5.36 -13.36
C LYS A 226 -40.47 6.22 -12.34
N LYS A 227 -40.07 7.40 -12.83
CA LYS A 227 -40.19 8.67 -12.09
C LYS A 227 -39.29 8.82 -10.86
N ARG A 228 -38.06 9.28 -11.07
CA ARG A 228 -37.40 10.23 -10.15
C ARG A 228 -37.33 11.58 -10.85
N ASP A 229 -38.46 12.29 -10.83
CA ASP A 229 -38.50 13.73 -11.03
C ASP A 229 -37.66 14.40 -9.95
N ASN A 230 -36.78 15.28 -10.40
CA ASN A 230 -35.98 16.18 -9.59
C ASN A 230 -36.90 17.16 -8.84
N GLY A 231 -37.09 16.93 -7.54
CA GLY A 231 -37.58 17.95 -6.63
C GLY A 231 -36.44 18.90 -6.26
N ALA A 232 -36.17 19.87 -7.12
CA ALA A 232 -35.36 21.04 -6.81
C ALA A 232 -36.25 22.27 -6.97
N ASP A 233 -37.00 22.58 -5.91
CA ASP A 233 -37.57 23.91 -5.64
C ASP A 233 -38.15 23.91 -4.21
N GLY A 234 -37.56 24.69 -3.29
CA GLY A 234 -38.19 25.04 -2.02
C GLY A 234 -37.28 25.24 -0.82
N ALA A 235 -37.03 26.53 -0.53
CA ALA A 235 -36.60 27.16 0.73
C ALA A 235 -35.10 27.22 1.06
#